data_AF-A0A7J3MF97-F1
#
_entry.id   AF-A0A7J3MF97-F1
#
_cell.length_a   1.000
_cell.length_b   1.000
_cell.length_c   1.000
_cell.angle_alpha   90.00
_cell.angle_beta   90.00
_cell.angle_gamma   90.00
#
_symmetry.space_group_name_H-M   'P 1'
#
loop_
_entity.id
_entity.type
_entity.pdbx_description
1 polymer ?
#
loop_
_entity_poly.entity_id
_entity_poly.type
_entity_poly.pdbx_seq_one_letter_code
_entity_poly.pdbx_strand_id
1 'polypeptide(L)' 'GIKFTDNKVIIDLESLGYDKLLGSGRITRPMIVKVKEATKKAQEKIVKSGGEVLIMKK' A
#
# COMPACT_ATOMS: atom_id res chain seq x y z
N GLY A 1 -6.57 3.71 -8.95
CA GLY A 1 -7.00 5.10 -8.68
C GLY A 1 -6.52 5.54 -7.30
N ILE A 2 -6.31 6.84 -7.08
CA ILE A 2 -5.82 7.39 -5.80
C ILE A 2 -6.97 8.13 -5.11
N LYS A 3 -7.21 7.85 -3.82
CA LYS A 3 -8.20 8.55 -2.99
C LYS A 3 -7.53 9.10 -1.72
N PHE A 4 -8.03 10.22 -1.21
CA PHE A 4 -7.54 10.86 0.02
C PHE A 4 -8.70 10.97 1.01
N THR A 5 -8.51 10.50 2.24
CA THR A 5 -9.51 10.60 3.32
C THR A 5 -8.83 11.08 4.59
N ASP A 6 -9.19 12.29 5.03
CA ASP A 6 -8.86 13.03 6.27
C ASP A 6 -7.38 13.12 6.72
N ASN A 7 -6.55 12.08 6.51
CA ASN A 7 -5.10 12.09 6.63
C ASN A 7 -4.39 10.85 6.03
N LYS A 8 -5.12 9.93 5.39
CA LYS A 8 -4.57 8.70 4.81
C LYS A 8 -4.74 8.70 3.30
N VAL A 9 -3.67 8.29 2.60
CA VAL A 9 -3.69 8.09 1.15
C VAL A 9 -4.13 6.65 0.88
N ILE A 10 -5.15 6.46 0.08
CA ILE A 10 -5.58 5.13 -0.38
C ILE A 10 -5.09 4.96 -1.81
N ILE A 11 -4.22 3.97 -2.01
CA ILE A 11 -3.63 3.63 -3.30
C ILE A 11 -4.15 2.26 -3.69
N ASP A 12 -4.85 2.20 -4.82
CA ASP A 12 -5.22 0.94 -5.45
C ASP A 12 -4.25 0.63 -6.59
N LEU A 13 -3.30 -0.26 -6.31
CA LEU A 13 -2.28 -0.70 -7.26
C LEU A 13 -2.83 -1.67 -8.30
N GLU A 14 -3.82 -2.47 -7.94
CA GLU A 14 -4.48 -3.39 -8.88
C GLU A 14 -5.20 -2.60 -9.98
N SER A 15 -5.95 -1.56 -9.59
CA SER A 15 -6.58 -0.62 -10.52
C SER A 15 -5.59 0.17 -11.37
N LEU A 16 -4.30 0.19 -10.99
CA LEU A 16 -3.22 0.82 -11.75
C LEU A 16 -2.45 -0.20 -12.61
N GLY A 17 -2.81 -1.48 -12.58
CA GLY A 17 -2.16 -2.54 -13.36
C GLY A 17 -0.92 -3.14 -12.72
N TYR A 18 -0.72 -2.98 -11.41
CA TYR A 18 0.39 -3.58 -10.67
C TYR A 18 -0.08 -4.79 -9.86
N ASP A 19 0.66 -5.90 -10.00
CA ASP A 19 0.36 -7.13 -9.25
C ASP A 19 1.06 -7.21 -7.89
N LYS A 20 2.23 -6.58 -7.75
CA LYS A 20 3.10 -6.77 -6.56
C LYS A 20 3.69 -5.48 -6.01
N LEU A 21 3.59 -5.32 -4.69
CA LEU A 21 4.19 -4.23 -3.93
C LEU A 21 5.56 -4.63 -3.34
N LEU A 22 6.59 -3.86 -3.73
CA LEU A 22 7.96 -4.03 -3.26
C LEU A 22 8.31 -3.05 -2.13
N GLY A 23 9.29 -3.43 -1.31
CA GLY A 23 9.70 -2.68 -0.10
C GLY A 23 10.84 -1.67 -0.32
N SER A 24 11.09 -1.22 -1.55
CA SER A 24 12.07 -0.17 -1.85
C SER A 24 11.46 1.22 -1.58
N GLY A 25 12.31 2.24 -1.38
CA GLY A 25 11.86 3.61 -1.11
C GLY A 25 11.55 3.91 0.37
N ARG A 26 11.05 5.13 0.61
CA ARG A 26 10.80 5.69 1.95
C ARG A 26 9.33 6.11 2.05
N ILE A 27 8.67 5.77 3.15
CA ILE A 27 7.29 6.14 3.44
C ILE A 27 7.31 7.32 4.39
N THR A 28 6.64 8.41 4.03
CA THR A 28 6.62 9.66 4.79
C THR A 28 5.26 9.98 5.40
N ARG A 29 4.21 9.25 4.99
CA ARG A 29 2.83 9.44 5.44
C ARG A 29 2.11 8.09 5.56
N PRO A 30 1.15 7.96 6.49
CA PRO A 30 0.31 6.77 6.58
C PRO A 30 -0.53 6.60 5.31
N MET A 31 -0.56 5.39 4.76
CA MET A 31 -1.30 5.06 3.54
C MET A 31 -1.88 3.66 3.60
N ILE A 32 -3.00 3.47 2.89
CA ILE A 32 -3.66 2.18 2.69
C ILE A 32 -3.36 1.74 1.26
N VAL A 33 -2.68 0.62 1.09
CA VAL A 33 -2.32 0.10 -0.24
C VAL A 33 -3.09 -1.17 -0.53
N LYS A 34 -3.87 -1.18 -1.62
CA LYS A 34 -4.55 -2.36 -2.15
C LYS A 34 -3.73 -2.97 -3.28
N VAL A 35 -3.39 -4.25 -3.18
CA VAL A 35 -2.56 -4.97 -4.15
C VAL A 35 -2.81 -6.48 -4.05
N LYS A 36 -2.48 -7.26 -5.10
CA LYS A 36 -2.62 -8.72 -5.07
C LYS A 36 -1.54 -9.41 -4.24
N GLU A 37 -0.33 -8.87 -4.25
CA GLU A 37 0.78 -9.40 -3.46
C GLU A 37 1.65 -8.27 -2.90
N ALA A 38 2.17 -8.44 -1.68
CA ALA A 38 3.10 -7.50 -1.08
C ALA A 38 4.25 -8.23 -0.39
N THR A 39 5.48 -7.76 -0.58
CA THR A 39 6.64 -8.30 0.15
C THR A 39 6.54 -7.99 1.65
N LYS A 40 7.07 -8.88 2.51
CA LYS A 40 7.11 -8.65 3.97
C LYS A 40 7.68 -7.28 4.34
N LYS A 41 8.80 -6.90 3.69
CA LYS A 41 9.45 -5.60 3.88
C LYS A 41 8.54 -4.42 3.55
N ALA A 42 7.69 -4.52 2.52
CA ALA A 42 6.74 -3.47 2.17
C ALA A 42 5.62 -3.37 3.21
N GLN A 43 5.06 -4.51 3.62
CA GLN A 43 4.01 -4.59 4.64
C GLN A 43 4.51 -3.97 5.96
N GLU A 44 5.67 -4.39 6.44
CA GLU A 44 6.28 -3.86 7.66
C GLU A 44 6.50 -2.36 7.60
N LYS A 45 6.99 -1.83 6.47
CA LYS A 45 7.20 -0.39 6.30
C LYS A 45 5.89 0.39 6.38
N ILE A 46 4.85 -0.11 5.72
CA ILE A 46 3.55 0.55 5.70
C ILE A 46 2.93 0.55 7.11
N VAL A 47 2.94 -0.60 7.79
CA VAL A 47 2.45 -0.73 9.17
C VAL A 47 3.24 0.16 10.13
N LYS A 48 4.58 0.17 10.05
CA LYS A 48 5.43 1.06 10.87
C LYS A 48 5.15 2.53 10.66
N SER A 49 4.62 2.91 9.50
CA SER A 49 4.26 4.29 9.17
C SER A 49 2.81 4.63 9.55
N GLY A 50 2.09 3.73 10.24
CA GLY A 50 0.68 3.89 10.61
C GLY A 50 -0.30 3.65 9.45
N GLY A 51 0.17 3.01 8.38
CA GLY A 51 -0.62 2.59 7.22
C GLY A 51 -1.09 1.14 7.30
N GLU A 52 -1.72 0.69 6.21
CA GLU A 52 -2.28 -0.66 6.10
C GLU A 52 -2.08 -1.23 4.68
N VAL A 53 -1.89 -2.54 4.57
CA VAL A 53 -1.80 -3.24 3.27
C VAL A 53 -2.98 -4.20 3.15
N LEU A 54 -3.82 -3.97 2.15
CA LEU A 54 -4.96 -4.80 1.83
C LEU A 54 -4.59 -5.73 0.68
N ILE A 55 -4.34 -6.99 1.02
CA ILE A 55 -4.01 -8.03 0.03
C ILE A 55 -5.31 -8.66 -0.47
N MET A 56 -5.72 -8.30 -1.68
CA MET A 56 -6.88 -8.90 -2.34
C MET A 56 -6.38 -10.05 -3.20
N LYS A 57 -6.30 -11.25 -2.59
CA LYS A 57 -6.06 -12.48 -3.35
C LYS A 57 -7.31 -12.78 -4.19
N LYS A 58 -7.12 -12.89 -5.49
CA LYS A 58 -8.12 -13.47 -6.40
C LYS A 58 -8.13 -14.98 -6.28
#